data_AF-A0A932Q2K9-F1
#
_entry.id   AF-A0A932Q2K9-F1
#
_cell.length_a   1.000
_cell.length_b   1.000
_cell.length_c   1.000
_cell.angle_alpha   90.00
_cell.angle_beta   90.00
_cell.angle_gamma   90.00
#
_symmetry.space_group_name_H-M   'P 1'
#
loop_
_entity.id
_entity.type
_entity.pdbx_description
1 polymer ?
#
loop_
_entity_poly.entity_id
_entity_poly.type
_entity_poly.pdbx_seq_one_letter_code
_entity_poly.pdbx_strand_id
1 'polypeptide(L)'
;MRTLCFDFGSKTIGVAVSDPMGWTAQGVTTLERKNDALDFQAIDQIMKEYQVEQILVGLPLQMNGQEGTQATSVRKWVQKLEVFLEGKTPVLFWDERLSTVAAERVYSSRVLECSPDAFIFILGGIMKRFLSVFFLLVFIIAGIFCLNLFLFVTTPSGEVGQAMTIEHGSSLNKIVNDLQERGVISNVLLFKVTLFLKHAGPKVRAGDYHFDPHLRPPQVLDQLMKGDFARRRVTIPEGWTMREIANHLAQQGLVNTDAFMTKAKDPLLIQSLGLSVSTLEGYLYPNTYEIYQPKDEAELIKKFVGKFKEMYAKNFEARAKEGNLSQQEIVTLASMVEKETGNPEERALVASVFLNRLKKGMPLASDPTIIYGIPNFNGNLTHQDLTTPGPYNTYINAGLPSTPISNPGEASLRAVLYPAETRYLYFVSKNNGTHQFSETETEHFRAVRQYQSPHGRHSETLPTAPRTP
;
A
#
# COMPACT_ATOMS: atom_id res chain seq x y z
N MET A 1 -33.11 -44.43 -11.80
CA MET A 1 -34.30 -45.27 -11.93
C MET A 1 -35.26 -44.60 -12.91
N ARG A 2 -35.38 -45.12 -14.14
CA ARG A 2 -36.35 -44.59 -15.11
C ARG A 2 -37.69 -45.30 -15.00
N THR A 3 -38.77 -44.53 -15.06
CA THR A 3 -40.15 -45.01 -14.96
C THR A 3 -40.83 -44.90 -16.33
N LEU A 4 -41.44 -45.98 -16.79
CA LEU A 4 -42.29 -45.95 -17.99
C LEU A 4 -43.75 -45.75 -17.58
N CYS A 5 -44.33 -44.66 -18.03
CA CYS A 5 -45.70 -44.26 -17.71
C CYS A 5 -46.65 -44.61 -18.86
N PHE A 6 -47.80 -45.20 -18.53
CA PHE A 6 -48.84 -45.54 -19.49
C PHE A 6 -50.16 -44.82 -19.19
N ASP A 7 -50.69 -44.16 -20.22
CA ASP A 7 -52.09 -43.71 -20.28
C ASP A 7 -52.87 -44.72 -21.12
N PHE A 8 -53.67 -45.56 -20.46
CA PHE A 8 -54.34 -46.70 -21.08
C PHE A 8 -55.69 -46.31 -21.68
N GLY A 9 -55.76 -46.31 -23.01
CA GLY A 9 -57.00 -46.16 -23.78
C GLY A 9 -57.51 -47.46 -24.39
N SER A 10 -58.80 -47.49 -24.74
CA SER A 10 -59.41 -48.63 -25.44
C SER A 10 -58.90 -48.80 -26.89
N LYS A 11 -58.36 -47.75 -27.51
CA LYS A 11 -57.84 -47.74 -28.89
C LYS A 11 -56.35 -47.43 -28.98
N THR A 12 -55.81 -46.67 -28.04
CA THR A 12 -54.42 -46.21 -28.05
C THR A 12 -53.83 -46.26 -26.64
N ILE A 13 -52.51 -46.41 -26.53
CA ILE A 13 -51.78 -46.33 -25.26
C ILE A 13 -50.76 -45.21 -25.38
N GLY A 14 -50.91 -44.16 -24.59
CA GLY A 14 -49.90 -43.11 -24.47
C GLY A 14 -48.70 -43.62 -23.68
N VAL A 15 -47.48 -43.42 -24.18
CA VAL A 15 -46.25 -43.89 -23.56
C VAL A 15 -45.34 -42.71 -23.27
N ALA A 16 -44.93 -42.55 -22.01
CA ALA A 16 -43.97 -41.53 -21.58
C ALA A 16 -42.89 -42.16 -20.69
N VAL A 17 -41.67 -41.60 -20.69
CA VAL A 17 -40.58 -42.08 -19.83
C VAL A 17 -40.06 -40.95 -18.94
N SER A 18 -39.74 -41.27 -17.70
CA SER A 18 -39.09 -40.32 -16.79
C SER A 18 -37.60 -40.19 -17.07
N ASP A 19 -37.01 -39.05 -16.72
CA ASP A 19 -35.57 -38.94 -16.60
C ASP A 19 -35.04 -39.83 -15.43
N PRO A 20 -33.73 -40.12 -15.37
CA PRO A 20 -33.16 -41.00 -14.32
C PRO A 20 -33.38 -40.53 -12.88
N MET A 21 -33.64 -39.23 -12.70
CA MET A 21 -33.91 -38.58 -11.40
C MET A 21 -35.40 -38.52 -11.05
N GLY A 22 -36.29 -38.86 -12.00
CA GLY A 22 -37.75 -38.89 -11.78
C GLY A 22 -38.40 -37.50 -11.66
N TRP A 23 -37.76 -36.47 -12.19
CA TRP A 23 -38.20 -35.07 -12.10
C TRP A 23 -39.02 -34.62 -13.31
N THR A 24 -38.76 -35.19 -14.49
CA THR A 24 -39.48 -34.85 -15.72
C THR A 24 -39.94 -36.11 -16.43
N ALA A 25 -41.06 -36.01 -17.16
CA ALA A 25 -41.56 -37.07 -18.03
C ALA A 25 -41.62 -36.55 -19.47
N GLN A 26 -41.13 -37.35 -20.42
CA GLN A 26 -41.16 -37.05 -21.85
C GLN A 26 -42.03 -38.08 -22.57
N GLY A 27 -42.95 -37.61 -23.41
CA GLY A 27 -43.72 -38.48 -24.31
C GLY A 27 -42.80 -39.18 -25.30
N VAL A 28 -42.87 -40.51 -25.36
CA VAL A 28 -42.07 -41.34 -26.26
C VAL A 28 -42.85 -41.62 -27.54
N THR A 29 -44.06 -42.17 -27.41
CA THR A 29 -44.92 -42.54 -28.53
C THR A 29 -46.35 -42.80 -28.08
N THR A 30 -47.26 -43.00 -29.04
CA THR A 30 -48.62 -43.49 -28.81
C THR A 30 -48.80 -44.79 -29.58
N LEU A 31 -49.05 -45.90 -28.88
CA LEU A 31 -49.26 -47.20 -29.50
C LEU A 31 -50.73 -47.34 -29.94
N GLU A 32 -50.98 -47.66 -31.21
CA GLU A 32 -52.31 -48.06 -31.67
C GLU A 32 -52.56 -49.54 -31.32
N ARG A 33 -53.60 -49.81 -30.55
CA ARG A 33 -53.87 -51.14 -30.02
C ARG A 33 -54.40 -52.07 -31.11
N LYS A 34 -53.68 -53.17 -31.34
CA LYS A 34 -54.10 -54.23 -32.28
C LYS A 34 -54.45 -55.51 -31.54
N ASN A 35 -53.53 -56.00 -30.72
CA ASN A 35 -53.73 -57.12 -29.80
C ASN A 35 -52.66 -57.06 -28.70
N ASP A 36 -52.96 -57.66 -27.54
CA ASP A 36 -52.09 -57.58 -26.36
C ASP A 36 -50.66 -58.10 -26.65
N ALA A 37 -50.48 -59.11 -27.50
CA ALA A 37 -49.17 -59.67 -27.80
C ALA A 37 -48.25 -58.69 -28.55
N LEU A 38 -48.78 -57.97 -29.54
CA LEU A 38 -48.03 -56.93 -30.26
C LEU A 38 -47.79 -55.70 -29.39
N ASP A 39 -48.79 -55.31 -28.58
CA ASP A 39 -48.67 -54.18 -27.65
C ASP A 39 -47.54 -54.45 -26.64
N PHE A 40 -47.44 -55.66 -26.09
CA PHE A 40 -46.41 -56.03 -25.11
C PHE A 40 -45.01 -56.16 -25.71
N GLN A 41 -44.87 -56.63 -26.95
CA GLN A 41 -43.57 -56.64 -27.64
C GLN A 41 -43.05 -55.22 -27.86
N ALA A 42 -43.91 -54.29 -28.25
CA ALA A 42 -43.53 -52.89 -28.41
C ALA A 42 -43.12 -52.26 -27.07
N ILE A 43 -43.85 -52.57 -25.99
CA ILE A 43 -43.51 -52.12 -24.63
C ILE A 43 -42.15 -52.66 -24.17
N ASP A 44 -41.87 -53.95 -24.34
CA ASP A 44 -40.59 -54.56 -23.97
C ASP A 44 -39.41 -53.95 -24.75
N GLN A 45 -39.61 -53.63 -26.03
CA GLN A 45 -38.59 -52.93 -26.82
C GLN A 45 -38.29 -51.53 -26.25
N ILE A 46 -39.32 -50.75 -25.91
CA ILE A 46 -39.15 -49.43 -25.29
C ILE A 46 -38.49 -49.55 -23.92
N MET A 47 -38.87 -50.54 -23.11
CA MET A 47 -38.27 -50.76 -21.80
C MET A 47 -36.76 -51.05 -21.89
N LYS A 48 -36.34 -51.85 -22.87
CA LYS A 48 -34.93 -52.15 -23.14
C LYS A 48 -34.15 -50.94 -23.64
N GLU A 49 -34.74 -50.19 -24.58
CA GLU A 49 -34.12 -48.97 -25.14
C GLU A 49 -33.84 -47.93 -24.06
N TYR A 50 -34.82 -47.69 -23.19
CA TYR A 50 -34.71 -46.65 -22.16
C TYR A 50 -34.16 -47.15 -20.82
N GLN A 51 -33.86 -48.44 -20.68
CA GLN A 51 -33.40 -49.05 -19.41
C GLN A 51 -34.38 -48.76 -18.26
N VAL A 52 -35.65 -49.11 -18.48
CA VAL A 52 -36.74 -48.88 -17.52
C VAL A 52 -36.64 -49.86 -16.36
N GLU A 53 -36.76 -49.34 -15.14
CA GLU A 53 -36.66 -50.11 -13.89
C GLU A 53 -38.04 -50.30 -13.22
N GLN A 54 -39.04 -49.48 -13.54
CA GLN A 54 -40.41 -49.59 -13.03
C GLN A 54 -41.45 -49.03 -14.00
N ILE A 55 -42.71 -49.47 -13.88
CA ILE A 55 -43.83 -49.04 -14.72
C ILE A 55 -44.87 -48.32 -13.85
N LEU A 56 -45.43 -47.22 -14.35
CA LEU A 56 -46.53 -46.50 -13.73
C LEU A 56 -47.73 -46.49 -14.69
N VAL A 57 -48.89 -47.01 -14.26
CA VAL A 57 -50.10 -47.07 -15.09
C VAL A 57 -51.19 -46.21 -14.47
N GLY A 58 -51.76 -45.32 -15.27
CA GLY A 58 -52.94 -44.55 -14.90
C GLY A 58 -54.15 -45.44 -14.59
N LEU A 59 -54.79 -45.20 -13.44
CA LEU A 59 -55.97 -45.91 -12.99
C LEU A 59 -57.16 -44.92 -12.92
N PRO A 60 -58.11 -44.99 -13.87
CA PRO A 60 -59.25 -44.09 -13.93
C PRO A 60 -60.30 -44.51 -12.91
N LEU A 61 -60.08 -44.15 -11.65
CA LEU A 61 -61.02 -44.35 -10.57
C LEU A 61 -62.19 -43.37 -10.69
N GLN A 62 -63.39 -43.78 -10.28
CA GLN A 62 -64.53 -42.88 -10.19
C GLN A 62 -64.32 -41.87 -9.07
N MET A 63 -65.00 -40.72 -9.11
CA MET A 63 -64.87 -39.66 -8.08
C MET A 63 -65.06 -40.15 -6.63
N ASN A 64 -65.84 -41.22 -6.42
CA ASN A 64 -66.04 -41.88 -5.12
C ASN A 64 -64.91 -42.84 -4.69
N GLY A 65 -63.85 -42.98 -5.50
CA GLY A 65 -62.74 -43.92 -5.28
C GLY A 65 -63.03 -45.37 -5.63
N GLN A 66 -64.23 -45.68 -6.13
CA GLN A 66 -64.56 -47.03 -6.60
C GLN A 66 -64.02 -47.27 -8.01
N GLU A 67 -63.69 -48.53 -8.28
CA GLU A 67 -63.25 -48.96 -9.60
C GLU A 67 -64.45 -49.10 -10.54
N GLY A 68 -64.44 -48.33 -11.63
CA GLY A 68 -65.37 -48.53 -12.74
C GLY A 68 -64.96 -49.69 -13.66
N THR A 69 -65.75 -49.93 -14.70
CA THR A 69 -65.45 -50.91 -15.76
C THR A 69 -64.13 -50.60 -16.49
N GLN A 70 -63.76 -49.33 -16.60
CA GLN A 70 -62.49 -48.89 -17.19
C GLN A 70 -61.29 -49.24 -16.29
N ALA A 71 -61.35 -48.93 -14.99
CA ALA A 71 -60.31 -49.33 -14.02
C ALA A 71 -60.14 -50.86 -13.97
N THR A 72 -61.24 -51.62 -14.03
CA THR A 72 -61.19 -53.08 -14.11
C THR A 72 -60.49 -53.55 -15.39
N SER A 73 -60.72 -52.88 -16.52
CA SER A 73 -60.08 -53.20 -17.80
C SER A 73 -58.59 -52.90 -17.78
N VAL A 74 -58.18 -51.78 -17.16
CA VAL A 74 -56.76 -51.43 -16.94
C VAL A 74 -56.09 -52.52 -16.09
N ARG A 75 -56.67 -52.91 -14.96
CA ARG A 75 -56.10 -53.97 -14.11
C ARG A 75 -55.94 -55.30 -14.83
N LYS A 76 -56.95 -55.72 -15.61
CA LYS A 76 -56.86 -56.95 -16.42
C LYS A 76 -55.75 -56.87 -17.47
N TRP A 77 -55.55 -55.71 -18.08
CA TRP A 77 -54.48 -55.51 -19.05
C TRP A 77 -53.10 -55.51 -18.37
N VAL A 78 -52.95 -54.84 -17.22
CA VAL A 78 -51.73 -54.86 -16.41
C VAL A 78 -51.39 -56.28 -15.94
N GLN A 79 -52.37 -57.05 -15.49
CA GLN A 79 -52.13 -58.44 -15.08
C GLN A 79 -51.55 -59.30 -16.22
N LYS A 80 -52.02 -59.08 -17.47
CA LYS A 80 -51.46 -59.76 -18.65
C LYS A 80 -50.05 -59.28 -18.97
N LEU A 81 -49.77 -57.98 -18.80
CA LEU A 81 -48.45 -57.40 -18.99
C LEU A 81 -47.44 -57.93 -17.96
N GLU A 82 -47.82 -58.02 -16.69
CA GLU A 82 -46.98 -58.56 -15.61
C GLU A 82 -46.60 -60.02 -15.88
N VAL A 83 -47.54 -60.83 -16.40
CA VAL A 83 -47.27 -62.20 -16.84
C VAL A 83 -46.29 -62.24 -18.00
N PHE A 84 -46.45 -61.36 -19.00
CA PHE A 84 -45.53 -61.27 -20.15
C PHE A 84 -44.12 -60.85 -19.72
N LEU A 85 -43.99 -59.94 -18.76
CA LEU A 85 -42.71 -59.47 -18.22
C LEU A 85 -42.10 -60.40 -17.16
N GLU A 86 -42.72 -61.56 -16.92
CA GLU A 86 -42.30 -62.56 -15.91
C GLU A 86 -42.16 -61.96 -14.49
N GLY A 87 -42.91 -60.89 -14.18
CA GLY A 87 -42.83 -60.18 -12.90
C GLY A 87 -41.50 -59.47 -12.62
N LYS A 88 -40.61 -59.30 -13.61
CA LYS A 88 -39.28 -58.70 -13.43
C LYS A 88 -39.29 -57.19 -13.19
N THR A 89 -40.35 -56.51 -13.61
CA THR A 89 -40.48 -55.05 -13.49
C THR A 89 -41.72 -54.71 -12.66
N PRO A 90 -41.58 -53.98 -11.55
CA PRO A 90 -42.71 -53.60 -10.72
C PRO A 90 -43.65 -52.65 -11.47
N VAL A 91 -44.96 -52.91 -11.38
CA VAL A 91 -46.02 -52.05 -11.92
C VAL A 91 -46.74 -51.36 -10.78
N LEU A 92 -46.77 -50.03 -10.82
CA LEU A 92 -47.46 -49.17 -9.87
C LEU A 92 -48.68 -48.55 -10.55
N PHE A 93 -49.76 -48.36 -9.79
CA PHE A 93 -50.95 -47.65 -10.26
C PHE A 93 -50.93 -46.20 -9.78
N TRP A 94 -51.26 -45.27 -10.69
CA TRP A 94 -51.46 -43.86 -10.38
C TRP A 94 -52.94 -43.51 -10.45
N ASP A 95 -53.48 -42.89 -9.41
CA ASP A 95 -54.88 -42.48 -9.37
C ASP A 95 -55.12 -41.21 -10.20
N GLU A 96 -55.92 -41.33 -11.26
CA GLU A 96 -56.17 -40.26 -12.23
C GLU A 96 -57.33 -39.31 -11.84
N ARG A 97 -57.92 -39.44 -10.64
CA ARG A 97 -59.10 -38.66 -10.21
C ARG A 97 -58.90 -37.14 -10.15
N LEU A 98 -57.67 -36.65 -10.22
CA LEU A 98 -57.34 -35.24 -10.03
C LEU A 98 -56.62 -34.66 -11.26
N SER A 99 -57.40 -34.30 -12.28
CA SER A 99 -57.05 -33.18 -13.15
C SER A 99 -57.59 -31.88 -12.56
N THR A 100 -56.92 -30.79 -12.86
CA THR A 100 -56.84 -29.50 -12.15
C THR A 100 -58.15 -28.69 -11.99
N VAL A 101 -59.33 -29.27 -12.21
CA VAL A 101 -60.62 -28.55 -12.30
C VAL A 101 -61.59 -28.85 -11.13
N ALA A 102 -61.26 -29.74 -10.19
CA ALA A 102 -62.09 -30.01 -9.00
C ALA A 102 -61.49 -29.50 -7.68
N ALA A 103 -60.57 -28.53 -7.75
CA ALA A 103 -59.85 -27.98 -6.61
C ALA A 103 -60.65 -27.01 -5.71
N GLU A 104 -61.98 -26.89 -5.84
CA GLU A 104 -62.69 -25.76 -5.20
C GLU A 104 -64.09 -26.00 -4.61
N ARG A 105 -64.64 -27.23 -4.54
CA ARG A 105 -66.07 -27.39 -4.15
C ARG A 105 -66.47 -28.42 -3.10
N VAL A 106 -65.58 -29.11 -2.40
CA VAL A 106 -65.99 -30.05 -1.34
C VAL A 106 -65.23 -29.85 -0.03
N TYR A 107 -65.10 -28.58 0.41
CA TYR A 107 -64.54 -28.22 1.73
C TYR A 107 -65.62 -27.99 2.81
N SER A 108 -66.83 -28.53 2.65
CA SER A 108 -67.85 -28.43 3.71
C SER A 108 -68.88 -29.53 3.59
N SER A 109 -68.68 -30.64 4.31
CA SER A 109 -69.59 -31.13 5.36
C SER A 109 -69.37 -32.62 5.66
N ARG A 110 -69.12 -32.91 6.96
CA ARG A 110 -69.21 -34.21 7.69
C ARG A 110 -68.09 -35.24 7.42
N VAL A 111 -67.08 -35.49 8.28
CA VAL A 111 -67.06 -36.01 9.69
C VAL A 111 -67.74 -37.40 9.70
N LEU A 112 -67.14 -38.59 9.93
CA LEU A 112 -65.93 -39.16 10.56
C LEU A 112 -65.55 -40.46 9.77
N GLU A 113 -64.39 -41.14 9.83
CA GLU A 113 -63.61 -41.64 10.97
C GLU A 113 -62.15 -41.94 10.54
N CYS A 114 -61.17 -41.26 11.16
CA CYS A 114 -59.84 -41.73 11.58
C CYS A 114 -58.94 -40.51 11.87
N SER A 115 -58.27 -40.51 13.02
CA SER A 115 -57.59 -39.37 13.65
C SER A 115 -56.48 -38.69 12.78
N PRO A 116 -56.55 -37.37 12.48
CA PRO A 116 -55.54 -36.63 11.72
C PRO A 116 -54.35 -36.09 12.53
N ASP A 117 -54.31 -36.26 13.86
CA ASP A 117 -53.34 -35.56 14.70
C ASP A 117 -51.91 -36.13 14.61
N ALA A 118 -51.74 -37.38 14.18
CA ALA A 118 -50.43 -38.01 14.08
C ALA A 118 -49.65 -37.59 12.82
N PHE A 119 -50.33 -37.32 11.69
CA PHE A 119 -49.66 -37.18 10.39
C PHE A 119 -49.11 -35.77 10.13
N ILE A 120 -49.81 -34.72 10.58
CA ILE A 120 -49.33 -33.32 10.49
C ILE A 120 -48.19 -33.06 11.49
N PHE A 121 -48.19 -33.72 12.65
CA PHE A 121 -47.10 -33.65 13.63
C PHE A 121 -45.81 -34.30 13.13
N ILE A 122 -45.90 -35.43 12.40
CA ILE A 122 -44.74 -36.18 11.91
C ILE A 122 -44.08 -35.45 10.71
N LEU A 123 -44.84 -34.96 9.71
CA LEU A 123 -44.26 -34.23 8.57
C LEU A 123 -43.69 -32.87 8.97
N GLY A 124 -44.38 -32.12 9.84
CA GLY A 124 -43.87 -30.87 10.40
C GLY A 124 -42.62 -31.07 11.27
N GLY A 125 -42.54 -32.20 11.99
CA GLY A 125 -41.37 -32.60 12.77
C GLY A 125 -40.17 -32.96 11.90
N ILE A 126 -40.38 -33.67 10.79
CA ILE A 126 -39.32 -34.05 9.85
C ILE A 126 -38.75 -32.81 9.14
N MET A 127 -39.60 -31.90 8.65
CA MET A 127 -39.15 -30.66 8.01
C MET A 127 -38.42 -29.72 9.00
N LYS A 128 -38.90 -29.61 10.24
CA LYS A 128 -38.20 -28.86 11.31
C LYS A 128 -36.85 -29.49 11.67
N ARG A 129 -36.73 -30.82 11.64
CA ARG A 129 -35.45 -31.53 11.87
C ARG A 129 -34.47 -31.28 10.73
N PHE A 130 -34.90 -31.35 9.47
CA PHE A 130 -34.03 -31.01 8.33
C PHE A 130 -33.59 -29.55 8.37
N LEU A 131 -34.49 -28.62 8.67
CA LEU A 131 -34.15 -27.22 8.81
C LEU A 131 -33.18 -26.97 9.97
N SER A 132 -33.37 -27.65 11.11
CA SER A 132 -32.47 -27.58 12.26
C SER A 132 -31.09 -28.15 11.95
N VAL A 133 -31.01 -29.27 11.23
CA VAL A 133 -29.75 -29.87 10.78
C VAL A 133 -29.04 -28.97 9.76
N PHE A 134 -29.78 -28.34 8.84
CA PHE A 134 -29.22 -27.37 7.90
C PHE A 134 -28.63 -26.16 8.64
N PHE A 135 -29.36 -25.54 9.57
CA PHE A 135 -28.84 -24.42 10.36
C PHE A 135 -27.66 -24.84 11.24
N LEU A 136 -27.68 -26.05 11.81
CA LEU A 136 -26.55 -26.59 12.55
C LEU A 136 -25.31 -26.75 11.65
N LEU A 137 -25.47 -27.25 10.43
CA LEU A 137 -24.38 -27.40 9.47
C LEU A 137 -23.82 -26.04 9.03
N VAL A 138 -24.70 -25.06 8.76
CA VAL A 138 -24.29 -23.67 8.48
C VAL A 138 -23.54 -23.08 9.67
N PHE A 139 -24.01 -23.32 10.89
CA PHE A 139 -23.33 -22.84 12.11
C PHE A 139 -21.96 -23.50 12.30
N ILE A 140 -21.83 -24.80 12.04
CA ILE A 140 -20.56 -25.51 12.08
C ILE A 140 -19.60 -24.96 11.01
N ILE A 141 -20.06 -24.76 9.78
CA ILE A 141 -19.25 -24.18 8.69
C ILE A 141 -18.80 -22.76 9.06
N ALA A 142 -19.72 -21.94 9.60
CA ALA A 142 -19.39 -20.60 10.08
C ALA A 142 -18.39 -20.65 11.24
N GLY A 143 -18.52 -21.59 12.18
CA GLY A 143 -17.59 -21.81 13.27
C GLY A 143 -16.19 -22.20 12.77
N ILE A 144 -16.11 -23.14 11.83
CA ILE A 144 -14.86 -23.54 11.17
C ILE A 144 -14.23 -22.35 10.45
N PHE A 145 -15.03 -21.57 9.71
CA PHE A 145 -14.55 -20.38 9.02
C PHE A 145 -14.02 -19.32 9.99
N CYS A 146 -14.76 -19.04 11.08
CA CYS A 146 -14.33 -18.12 12.13
C CYS A 146 -13.05 -18.60 12.82
N LEU A 147 -12.92 -19.90 13.10
CA LEU A 147 -11.70 -20.49 13.66
C LEU A 147 -10.51 -20.35 12.70
N ASN A 148 -10.69 -20.64 11.40
CA ASN A 148 -9.65 -20.46 10.39
C ASN A 148 -9.24 -19.00 10.24
N LEU A 149 -10.21 -18.07 10.24
CA LEU A 149 -9.92 -16.63 10.22
C LEU A 149 -9.16 -16.20 11.47
N PHE A 150 -9.57 -16.69 12.65
CA PHE A 150 -8.88 -16.43 13.91
C PHE A 150 -7.44 -16.93 13.87
N LEU A 151 -7.23 -18.20 13.51
CA LEU A 151 -5.89 -18.78 13.36
C LEU A 151 -5.06 -18.00 12.36
N PHE A 152 -5.62 -17.63 11.21
CA PHE A 152 -4.93 -16.81 10.21
C PHE A 152 -4.47 -15.47 10.78
N VAL A 153 -5.35 -14.70 11.43
CA VAL A 153 -4.96 -13.37 11.95
C VAL A 153 -4.00 -13.43 13.12
N THR A 154 -3.93 -14.55 13.85
CA THR A 154 -3.00 -14.73 14.97
C THR A 154 -1.68 -15.37 14.58
N THR A 155 -1.63 -16.12 13.47
CA THR A 155 -0.42 -16.85 13.04
C THR A 155 0.49 -15.93 12.23
N PRO A 156 1.76 -15.75 12.64
CA PRO A 156 2.77 -15.07 11.83
C PRO A 156 3.01 -15.74 10.47
N SER A 157 3.28 -14.95 9.43
CA SER A 157 3.67 -15.42 8.09
C SER A 157 5.00 -14.77 7.67
N GLY A 158 5.66 -15.38 6.67
CA GLY A 158 6.93 -14.93 6.12
C GLY A 158 8.14 -15.34 6.97
N GLU A 159 8.92 -16.30 6.49
CA GLU A 159 10.16 -16.72 7.18
C GLU A 159 11.33 -15.75 6.93
N VAL A 160 11.27 -14.99 5.84
CA VAL A 160 12.30 -14.05 5.41
C VAL A 160 11.62 -12.72 5.10
N GLY A 161 12.31 -11.61 5.41
CA GLY A 161 11.80 -10.27 5.12
C GLY A 161 11.70 -10.03 3.61
N GLN A 162 10.63 -9.35 3.18
CA GLN A 162 10.29 -9.17 1.77
C GLN A 162 10.09 -7.70 1.42
N ALA A 163 10.72 -7.25 0.35
CA ALA A 163 10.45 -5.95 -0.24
C ALA A 163 9.38 -6.05 -1.34
N MET A 164 8.49 -5.07 -1.44
CA MET A 164 7.43 -5.04 -2.45
C MET A 164 7.05 -3.59 -2.80
N THR A 165 7.04 -3.26 -4.08
CA THR A 165 6.54 -1.96 -4.57
C THR A 165 5.08 -2.08 -4.99
N ILE A 166 4.21 -1.22 -4.45
CA ILE A 166 2.81 -1.08 -4.87
C ILE A 166 2.69 0.16 -5.73
N GLU A 167 2.41 -0.01 -7.02
CA GLU A 167 2.24 1.09 -7.97
C GLU A 167 0.91 1.84 -7.75
N HIS A 168 0.88 3.14 -8.06
CA HIS A 168 -0.35 3.92 -8.06
C HIS A 168 -1.40 3.33 -9.01
N GLY A 169 -2.64 3.16 -8.52
CA GLY A 169 -3.72 2.57 -9.30
C GLY A 169 -3.73 1.04 -9.32
N SER A 170 -2.80 0.37 -8.61
CA SER A 170 -2.83 -1.09 -8.46
C SER A 170 -4.16 -1.55 -7.83
N SER A 171 -4.76 -2.59 -8.42
CA SER A 171 -5.98 -3.18 -7.85
C SER A 171 -5.66 -3.91 -6.54
N LEU A 172 -6.59 -3.87 -5.58
CA LEU A 172 -6.46 -4.63 -4.32
C LEU A 172 -6.25 -6.12 -4.58
N ASN A 173 -6.83 -6.68 -5.63
CA ASN A 173 -6.63 -8.08 -6.00
C ASN A 173 -5.17 -8.37 -6.38
N LYS A 174 -4.54 -7.51 -7.19
CA LYS A 174 -3.12 -7.62 -7.54
C LYS A 174 -2.26 -7.57 -6.28
N ILE A 175 -2.46 -6.54 -5.44
CA ILE A 175 -1.70 -6.35 -4.20
C ILE A 175 -1.74 -7.58 -3.29
N VAL A 176 -2.93 -8.14 -3.04
CA VAL A 176 -3.07 -9.30 -2.14
C VAL A 176 -2.47 -10.58 -2.75
N ASN A 177 -2.55 -10.75 -4.07
CA ASN A 177 -1.91 -11.89 -4.73
C ASN A 177 -0.38 -11.79 -4.65
N ASP A 178 0.18 -10.62 -4.94
CA ASP A 178 1.62 -10.38 -4.86
C ASP A 178 2.15 -10.61 -3.43
N LEU A 179 1.38 -10.24 -2.40
CA LEU A 179 1.72 -10.51 -1.00
C LEU A 179 1.78 -12.02 -0.69
N GLN A 180 0.90 -12.81 -1.28
CA GLN A 180 0.92 -14.27 -1.09
C GLN A 180 2.06 -14.92 -1.88
N GLU A 181 2.30 -14.48 -3.12
CA GLU A 181 3.40 -14.98 -3.96
C GLU A 181 4.77 -14.74 -3.30
N ARG A 182 4.92 -13.62 -2.59
CA ARG A 182 6.13 -13.30 -1.82
C ARG A 182 6.16 -13.96 -0.43
N GLY A 183 5.11 -14.68 -0.03
CA GLY A 183 5.02 -15.34 1.28
C GLY A 183 4.75 -14.41 2.47
N VAL A 184 4.44 -13.14 2.23
CA VAL A 184 4.11 -12.15 3.28
C VAL A 184 2.79 -12.52 3.98
N ILE A 185 1.86 -13.12 3.24
CA ILE A 185 0.61 -13.67 3.77
C ILE A 185 0.43 -15.12 3.29
N SER A 186 -0.26 -15.94 4.08
CA SER A 186 -0.49 -17.35 3.76
C SER A 186 -1.78 -17.64 2.99
N ASN A 187 -2.75 -16.72 2.98
CA ASN A 187 -4.05 -16.94 2.34
C ASN A 187 -4.72 -15.64 1.84
N VAL A 188 -4.91 -15.55 0.52
CA VAL A 188 -5.55 -14.41 -0.15
C VAL A 188 -6.99 -14.16 0.31
N LEU A 189 -7.82 -15.20 0.44
CA LEU A 189 -9.24 -15.06 0.77
C LEU A 189 -9.44 -14.52 2.19
N LEU A 190 -8.73 -15.10 3.17
CA LEU A 190 -8.81 -14.66 4.56
C LEU A 190 -8.26 -13.24 4.75
N PHE A 191 -7.23 -12.86 3.99
CA PHE A 191 -6.72 -11.49 3.99
C PHE A 191 -7.72 -10.49 3.40
N LYS A 192 -8.41 -10.83 2.30
CA LYS A 192 -9.49 -10.01 1.73
C LYS A 192 -10.65 -9.81 2.70
N VAL A 193 -11.04 -10.87 3.41
CA VAL A 193 -12.07 -10.77 4.47
C VAL A 193 -11.59 -9.85 5.59
N THR A 194 -10.33 -9.93 5.99
CA THR A 194 -9.73 -9.03 7.00
C THR A 194 -9.75 -7.57 6.54
N LEU A 195 -9.37 -7.30 5.28
CA LEU A 195 -9.44 -5.98 4.64
C LEU A 195 -10.87 -5.42 4.63
N PHE A 196 -11.86 -6.27 4.32
CA PHE A 196 -13.27 -5.91 4.30
C PHE A 196 -13.80 -5.56 5.69
N LEU A 197 -13.57 -6.44 6.69
CA LEU A 197 -14.02 -6.24 8.07
C LEU A 197 -13.44 -4.95 8.69
N LYS A 198 -12.17 -4.63 8.38
CA LYS A 198 -11.53 -3.40 8.86
C LYS A 198 -11.80 -2.15 8.00
N HIS A 199 -12.59 -2.27 6.94
CA HIS A 199 -12.85 -1.17 6.00
C HIS A 199 -11.55 -0.51 5.49
N ALA A 200 -10.55 -1.36 5.24
CA ALA A 200 -9.17 -0.95 4.99
C ALA A 200 -8.81 -0.87 3.51
N GLY A 201 -9.63 -1.45 2.61
CA GLY A 201 -9.39 -1.46 1.16
C GLY A 201 -9.06 -0.07 0.57
N PRO A 202 -9.89 0.96 0.78
CA PRO A 202 -9.61 2.31 0.27
C PRO A 202 -8.44 3.03 0.96
N LYS A 203 -7.94 2.49 2.08
CA LYS A 203 -6.88 3.09 2.90
C LYS A 203 -5.50 2.52 2.56
N VAL A 204 -5.42 1.47 1.74
CA VAL A 204 -4.15 0.91 1.27
C VAL A 204 -3.44 1.95 0.40
N ARG A 205 -2.17 2.23 0.70
CA ARG A 205 -1.37 3.24 0.00
C ARG A 205 -0.43 2.60 -1.02
N ALA A 206 -0.18 3.29 -2.13
CA ALA A 206 0.89 2.93 -3.06
C ALA A 206 2.26 3.37 -2.49
N GLY A 207 3.32 2.59 -2.76
CA GLY A 207 4.70 2.88 -2.35
C GLY A 207 5.55 1.62 -2.14
N ASP A 208 6.79 1.81 -1.68
CA ASP A 208 7.76 0.72 -1.44
C ASP A 208 7.67 0.19 -0.02
N TYR A 209 7.25 -1.06 0.13
CA TYR A 209 7.10 -1.74 1.42
C TYR A 209 8.27 -2.66 1.70
N HIS A 210 8.64 -2.76 2.97
CA HIS A 210 9.51 -3.81 3.49
C HIS A 210 8.79 -4.53 4.65
N PHE A 211 8.40 -5.77 4.43
CA PHE A 211 7.73 -6.60 5.41
C PHE A 211 8.76 -7.42 6.17
N ASP A 212 8.90 -7.17 7.47
CA ASP A 212 9.77 -7.96 8.34
C ASP A 212 9.32 -9.43 8.40
N PRO A 213 10.23 -10.38 8.73
CA PRO A 213 9.84 -11.76 9.00
C PRO A 213 8.81 -11.87 10.13
N HIS A 214 7.97 -12.90 10.06
CA HIS A 214 7.02 -13.28 11.10
C HIS A 214 6.01 -12.18 11.46
N LEU A 215 5.57 -11.40 10.48
CA LEU A 215 4.46 -10.47 10.67
C LEU A 215 3.12 -11.22 10.66
N ARG A 216 2.23 -10.85 11.57
CA ARG A 216 0.84 -11.33 11.54
C ARG A 216 0.04 -10.55 10.49
N PRO A 217 -1.00 -11.13 9.86
CA PRO A 217 -1.81 -10.44 8.85
C PRO A 217 -2.36 -9.07 9.27
N PRO A 218 -2.81 -8.83 10.52
CA PRO A 218 -3.19 -7.49 10.96
C PRO A 218 -2.05 -6.47 10.94
N GLN A 219 -0.81 -6.89 11.21
CA GLN A 219 0.37 -6.02 11.18
C GLN A 219 0.77 -5.66 9.75
N VAL A 220 0.72 -6.64 8.84
CA VAL A 220 0.88 -6.40 7.39
C VAL A 220 -0.17 -5.39 6.90
N LEU A 221 -1.42 -5.57 7.32
CA LEU A 221 -2.51 -4.65 6.98
C LEU A 221 -2.29 -3.25 7.56
N ASP A 222 -1.88 -3.13 8.82
CA ASP A 222 -1.54 -1.85 9.43
C ASP A 222 -0.41 -1.16 8.67
N GLN A 223 0.60 -1.91 8.20
CA GLN A 223 1.70 -1.38 7.40
C GLN A 223 1.21 -0.84 6.05
N LEU A 224 0.36 -1.58 5.35
CA LEU A 224 -0.28 -1.17 4.09
C LEU A 224 -1.18 0.07 4.24
N MET A 225 -1.87 0.20 5.39
CA MET A 225 -2.76 1.32 5.68
C MET A 225 -2.00 2.58 6.09
N LYS A 226 -0.97 2.44 6.94
CA LYS A 226 -0.10 3.55 7.35
C LYS A 226 0.69 4.07 6.15
N GLY A 227 1.02 3.18 5.21
CA GLY A 227 2.08 3.42 4.26
C GLY A 227 3.40 3.49 5.00
N ASP A 228 3.71 2.49 5.83
CA ASP A 228 5.06 2.34 6.39
C ASP A 228 5.96 1.86 5.26
N PHE A 229 6.26 2.80 4.37
CA PHE A 229 7.19 2.64 3.28
C PHE A 229 8.60 2.48 3.86
N ALA A 230 9.51 1.82 3.15
CA ALA A 230 10.91 1.76 3.55
C ALA A 230 11.45 3.20 3.75
N ARG A 231 11.52 3.65 5.01
CA ARG A 231 12.07 4.96 5.36
C ARG A 231 13.56 4.89 5.16
N ARG A 232 14.07 5.69 4.23
CA ARG A 232 15.51 5.90 4.08
C ARG A 232 15.92 7.01 5.03
N ARG A 233 16.89 6.74 5.89
CA ARG A 233 17.51 7.76 6.73
C ARG A 233 18.59 8.46 5.92
N VAL A 234 18.43 9.75 5.68
CA VAL A 234 19.34 10.56 4.88
C VAL A 234 19.87 11.70 5.70
N THR A 235 21.18 11.83 5.80
CA THR A 235 21.81 12.93 6.53
C THR A 235 22.33 13.96 5.53
N ILE A 236 21.89 15.19 5.68
CA ILE A 236 22.45 16.36 5.00
C ILE A 236 23.40 17.07 5.97
N PRO A 237 24.72 17.02 5.75
CA PRO A 237 25.69 17.73 6.58
C PRO A 237 25.60 19.25 6.46
N GLU A 238 26.03 19.94 7.51
CA GLU A 238 26.18 21.39 7.53
C GLU A 238 27.26 21.85 6.55
N GLY A 239 27.09 23.05 5.99
CA GLY A 239 28.05 23.63 5.06
C GLY A 239 28.02 22.99 3.66
N TRP A 240 27.13 22.05 3.37
CA TRP A 240 26.95 21.56 2.01
C TRP A 240 26.22 22.57 1.13
N THR A 241 26.65 22.68 -0.12
CA THR A 241 25.96 23.41 -1.19
C THR A 241 24.73 22.65 -1.65
N MET A 242 23.79 23.36 -2.27
CA MET A 242 22.60 22.78 -2.89
C MET A 242 22.94 21.70 -3.91
N ARG A 243 24.06 21.84 -4.63
CA ARG A 243 24.54 20.84 -5.60
C ARG A 243 25.10 19.59 -4.92
N GLU A 244 25.85 19.73 -3.83
CA GLU A 244 26.34 18.59 -3.04
C GLU A 244 25.16 17.80 -2.45
N ILE A 245 24.14 18.50 -1.94
CA ILE A 245 22.89 17.90 -1.47
C ILE A 245 22.20 17.13 -2.61
N ALA A 246 22.04 17.75 -3.78
CA ALA A 246 21.40 17.10 -4.93
C ALA A 246 22.14 15.83 -5.36
N ASN A 247 23.48 15.88 -5.43
CA ASN A 247 24.31 14.73 -5.78
C ASN A 247 24.20 13.60 -4.74
N HIS A 248 24.21 13.94 -3.46
CA HIS A 248 24.06 12.95 -2.39
C HIS A 248 22.70 12.25 -2.42
N LEU A 249 21.62 13.00 -2.66
CA LEU A 249 20.28 12.44 -2.81
C LEU A 249 20.16 11.58 -4.08
N ALA A 250 20.82 11.98 -5.17
CA ALA A 250 20.83 11.23 -6.42
C ALA A 250 21.58 9.88 -6.27
N GLN A 251 22.69 9.85 -5.53
CA GLN A 251 23.40 8.60 -5.21
C GLN A 251 22.52 7.59 -4.45
N GLN A 252 21.50 8.07 -3.75
CA GLN A 252 20.54 7.23 -3.02
C GLN A 252 19.26 6.93 -3.82
N GLY A 253 19.22 7.30 -5.10
CA GLY A 253 18.07 7.09 -5.99
C GLY A 253 16.83 7.90 -5.60
N LEU A 254 16.99 8.99 -4.83
CA LEU A 254 15.86 9.80 -4.37
C LEU A 254 15.46 10.89 -5.36
N VAL A 255 16.42 11.42 -6.13
CA VAL A 255 16.21 12.54 -7.06
C VAL A 255 17.12 12.42 -8.29
N ASN A 256 16.81 13.16 -9.34
CA ASN A 256 17.79 13.49 -10.37
C ASN A 256 18.49 14.82 -10.01
N THR A 257 19.84 14.88 -10.07
CA THR A 257 20.60 16.09 -9.71
C THR A 257 20.14 17.33 -10.47
N ASP A 258 20.01 17.25 -11.80
CA ASP A 258 19.71 18.42 -12.63
C ASP A 258 18.24 18.85 -12.50
N ALA A 259 17.33 17.89 -12.33
CA ALA A 259 15.93 18.17 -12.03
C ALA A 259 15.80 18.88 -10.67
N PHE A 260 16.53 18.41 -9.65
CA PHE A 260 16.56 19.03 -8.33
C PHE A 260 17.12 20.46 -8.39
N MET A 261 18.24 20.65 -9.08
CA MET A 261 18.86 21.97 -9.25
C MET A 261 17.95 22.94 -10.00
N THR A 262 17.22 22.46 -11.01
CA THR A 262 16.23 23.25 -11.74
C THR A 262 15.08 23.67 -10.83
N LYS A 263 14.49 22.72 -10.08
CA LYS A 263 13.40 22.99 -9.14
C LYS A 263 13.81 23.94 -8.01
N ALA A 264 15.03 23.79 -7.48
CA ALA A 264 15.52 24.63 -6.40
C ALA A 264 15.85 26.07 -6.82
N LYS A 265 15.80 26.36 -8.13
CA LYS A 265 15.92 27.70 -8.72
C LYS A 265 14.62 28.19 -9.36
N ASP A 266 13.54 27.41 -9.28
CA ASP A 266 12.24 27.74 -9.87
C ASP A 266 11.56 28.87 -9.07
N PRO A 267 11.35 30.07 -9.66
CA PRO A 267 10.74 31.18 -8.96
C PRO A 267 9.34 30.87 -8.42
N LEU A 268 8.57 30.02 -9.11
CA LEU A 268 7.22 29.64 -8.68
C LEU A 268 7.27 28.78 -7.41
N LEU A 269 8.21 27.84 -7.34
CA LEU A 269 8.39 27.01 -6.15
C LEU A 269 8.88 27.87 -4.98
N ILE A 270 9.89 28.73 -5.20
CA ILE A 270 10.44 29.62 -4.16
C ILE A 270 9.35 30.54 -3.60
N GLN A 271 8.53 31.14 -4.48
CA GLN A 271 7.41 31.98 -4.07
C GLN A 271 6.36 31.19 -3.27
N SER A 272 6.05 29.95 -3.70
CA SER A 272 5.11 29.09 -2.97
C SER A 272 5.59 28.71 -1.56
N LEU A 273 6.90 28.77 -1.32
CA LEU A 273 7.53 28.54 -0.02
C LEU A 273 7.54 29.81 0.86
N GLY A 274 7.10 30.95 0.32
CA GLY A 274 7.09 32.24 1.01
C GLY A 274 8.48 32.85 1.17
N LEU A 275 9.40 32.57 0.23
CA LEU A 275 10.74 33.16 0.20
C LEU A 275 10.85 34.14 -0.97
N SER A 276 11.65 35.19 -0.79
CA SER A 276 11.94 36.20 -1.82
C SER A 276 13.42 36.18 -2.20
N VAL A 277 13.90 35.01 -2.62
CA VAL A 277 15.30 34.75 -2.99
C VAL A 277 15.40 34.26 -4.43
N SER A 278 16.57 34.38 -5.04
CA SER A 278 16.81 33.90 -6.42
C SER A 278 17.04 32.39 -6.51
N THR A 279 17.53 31.77 -5.42
CA THR A 279 17.80 30.32 -5.34
C THR A 279 17.58 29.85 -3.89
N LEU A 280 17.39 28.55 -3.69
CA LEU A 280 17.28 27.94 -2.36
C LEU A 280 18.62 27.59 -1.71
N GLU A 281 19.76 28.05 -2.26
CA GLU A 281 21.05 27.92 -1.58
C GLU A 281 20.98 28.64 -0.23
N GLY A 282 21.36 27.95 0.86
CA GLY A 282 21.21 28.44 2.24
C GLY A 282 19.92 28.06 2.95
N TYR A 283 18.92 27.53 2.24
CA TYR A 283 17.58 27.24 2.78
C TYR A 283 17.26 25.74 2.85
N LEU A 284 18.12 24.87 2.32
CA LEU A 284 17.99 23.41 2.43
C LEU A 284 18.61 22.95 3.75
N TYR A 285 17.82 22.99 4.82
CA TYR A 285 18.33 22.84 6.18
C TYR A 285 19.14 21.55 6.40
N PRO A 286 20.35 21.63 6.98
CA PRO A 286 21.12 20.45 7.39
C PRO A 286 20.42 19.68 8.50
N ASN A 287 20.16 18.39 8.28
CA ASN A 287 19.59 17.51 9.30
C ASN A 287 19.69 16.05 8.84
N THR A 288 19.41 15.13 9.76
CA THR A 288 19.03 13.77 9.39
C THR A 288 17.51 13.67 9.19
N TYR A 289 17.10 13.27 8.00
CA TYR A 289 15.72 13.13 7.58
C TYR A 289 15.34 11.67 7.40
N GLU A 290 14.14 11.31 7.86
CA GLU A 290 13.48 10.08 7.43
C GLU A 290 12.67 10.38 6.16
N ILE A 291 13.09 9.81 5.03
CA ILE A 291 12.58 10.12 3.69
C ILE A 291 11.94 8.87 3.09
N TYR A 292 10.74 9.04 2.56
CA TYR A 292 10.10 8.09 1.65
C TYR A 292 10.54 8.40 0.22
N GLN A 293 10.43 7.43 -0.70
CA GLN A 293 10.66 7.72 -2.12
C GLN A 293 9.76 8.90 -2.54
N PRO A 294 10.33 10.05 -2.91
CA PRO A 294 9.52 11.23 -3.20
C PRO A 294 8.85 11.07 -4.55
N LYS A 295 7.69 11.73 -4.72
CA LYS A 295 7.00 11.77 -6.03
C LYS A 295 7.76 12.61 -7.05
N ASP A 296 8.37 13.68 -6.58
CA ASP A 296 9.18 14.62 -7.35
C ASP A 296 10.22 15.32 -6.44
N GLU A 297 11.15 16.06 -7.03
CA GLU A 297 12.18 16.78 -6.29
C GLU A 297 11.60 17.91 -5.42
N ALA A 298 10.46 18.47 -5.80
CA ALA A 298 9.82 19.56 -5.08
C ALA A 298 9.32 19.12 -3.70
N GLU A 299 8.93 17.85 -3.55
CA GLU A 299 8.55 17.26 -2.25
C GLU A 299 9.69 17.34 -1.23
N LEU A 300 10.91 16.94 -1.62
CA LEU A 300 12.08 17.02 -0.73
C LEU A 300 12.51 18.46 -0.46
N ILE A 301 12.50 19.31 -1.48
CA ILE A 301 12.80 20.73 -1.33
C ILE A 301 11.85 21.38 -0.31
N LYS A 302 10.54 21.15 -0.42
CA LYS A 302 9.54 21.64 0.53
C LYS A 302 9.81 21.13 1.95
N LYS A 303 10.24 19.88 2.09
CA LYS A 303 10.59 19.29 3.39
C LYS A 303 11.80 19.98 4.03
N PHE A 304 12.89 20.19 3.28
CA PHE A 304 14.10 20.82 3.80
C PHE A 304 13.89 22.30 4.12
N VAL A 305 13.22 23.04 3.23
CA VAL A 305 12.89 24.45 3.46
C VAL A 305 11.86 24.61 4.59
N GLY A 306 10.90 23.69 4.69
CA GLY A 306 9.97 23.66 5.81
C GLY A 306 10.70 23.52 7.15
N LYS A 307 11.70 22.63 7.22
CA LYS A 307 12.52 22.46 8.42
C LYS A 307 13.36 23.70 8.74
N PHE A 308 13.95 24.34 7.72
CA PHE A 308 14.63 25.62 7.88
C PHE A 308 13.70 26.66 8.52
N LYS A 309 12.50 26.84 7.94
CA LYS A 309 11.52 27.83 8.42
C LYS A 309 11.08 27.56 9.85
N GLU A 310 10.80 26.30 10.20
CA GLU A 310 10.44 25.90 11.56
C GLU A 310 11.55 26.26 12.56
N MET A 311 12.79 25.86 12.26
CA MET A 311 13.95 26.12 13.11
C MET A 311 14.21 27.63 13.26
N TYR A 312 14.18 28.37 12.14
CA TYR A 312 14.44 29.81 12.11
C TYR A 312 13.37 30.59 12.87
N ALA A 313 12.08 30.27 12.64
CA ALA A 313 10.96 30.90 13.34
C ALA A 313 11.07 30.68 14.87
N LYS A 314 11.37 29.45 15.27
CA LYS A 314 11.48 29.06 16.68
C LYS A 314 12.63 29.76 17.41
N ASN A 315 13.80 29.85 16.77
CA ASN A 315 15.04 30.21 17.46
C ASN A 315 15.52 31.64 17.18
N PHE A 316 15.16 32.22 16.03
CA PHE A 316 15.89 33.36 15.47
C PHE A 316 15.00 34.50 14.99
N GLU A 317 13.75 34.26 14.64
CA GLU A 317 12.89 35.28 14.03
C GLU A 317 12.70 36.53 14.91
N ALA A 318 12.54 36.38 16.23
CA ALA A 318 12.41 37.52 17.14
C ALA A 318 13.68 38.39 17.12
N ARG A 319 14.85 37.77 17.26
CA ARG A 319 16.15 38.47 17.25
C ARG A 319 16.46 39.09 15.90
N ALA A 320 16.14 38.39 14.81
CA ALA A 320 16.37 38.90 13.45
C ALA A 320 15.59 40.19 13.17
N LYS A 321 14.38 40.33 13.72
CA LYS A 321 13.55 41.55 13.59
C LYS A 321 14.10 42.76 14.34
N GLU A 322 14.96 42.57 15.33
CA GLU A 322 15.66 43.65 16.04
C GLU A 322 16.90 44.16 15.29
N GLY A 323 17.42 43.34 14.37
CA GLY A 323 18.60 43.66 13.57
C GLY A 323 18.28 44.44 12.31
N ASN A 324 19.33 44.97 11.67
CA ASN A 324 19.23 45.69 10.39
C ASN A 324 19.50 44.79 9.17
N LEU A 325 19.72 43.49 9.37
CA LEU A 325 19.98 42.55 8.29
C LEU A 325 18.70 41.84 7.90
N SER A 326 18.45 41.74 6.60
CA SER A 326 17.43 40.86 6.06
C SER A 326 17.76 39.40 6.36
N GLN A 327 16.75 38.54 6.32
CA GLN A 327 16.94 37.10 6.48
C GLN A 327 17.94 36.53 5.47
N GLN A 328 17.91 36.99 4.22
CA GLN A 328 18.87 36.55 3.20
C GLN A 328 20.30 36.94 3.58
N GLU A 329 20.53 38.17 4.06
CA GLU A 329 21.86 38.61 4.50
C GLU A 329 22.37 37.81 5.71
N ILE A 330 21.48 37.50 6.66
CA ILE A 330 21.80 36.64 7.82
C ILE A 330 22.22 35.25 7.35
N VAL A 331 21.44 34.62 6.46
CA VAL A 331 21.75 33.28 5.94
C VAL A 331 23.02 33.29 5.10
N THR A 332 23.22 34.31 4.26
CA THR A 332 24.45 34.47 3.47
C THR A 332 25.67 34.56 4.37
N LEU A 333 25.62 35.43 5.38
CA LEU A 333 26.72 35.60 6.31
C LEU A 333 26.98 34.33 7.14
N ALA A 334 25.93 33.64 7.57
CA ALA A 334 26.04 32.36 8.28
C ALA A 334 26.68 31.28 7.40
N SER A 335 26.37 31.24 6.10
CA SER A 335 27.00 30.30 5.16
C SER A 335 28.50 30.56 4.95
N MET A 336 28.94 31.81 5.11
CA MET A 336 30.35 32.17 5.08
C MET A 336 31.04 31.74 6.38
N VAL A 337 30.46 32.04 7.55
CA VAL A 337 30.97 31.61 8.86
C VAL A 337 31.11 30.09 8.93
N GLU A 338 30.13 29.35 8.43
CA GLU A 338 30.15 27.87 8.38
C GLU A 338 31.34 27.32 7.59
N LYS A 339 31.67 27.96 6.47
CA LYS A 339 32.79 27.53 5.62
C LYS A 339 34.15 27.98 6.15
N GLU A 340 34.19 28.97 7.03
CA GLU A 340 35.44 29.57 7.51
C GLU A 340 36.00 28.85 8.74
N THR A 341 35.14 28.41 9.67
CA THR A 341 35.61 27.73 10.88
C THR A 341 34.70 26.58 11.32
N GLY A 342 35.34 25.44 11.58
CA GLY A 342 34.69 24.31 12.26
C GLY A 342 34.66 24.47 13.79
N ASN A 343 35.47 25.39 14.36
CA ASN A 343 35.60 25.55 15.80
C ASN A 343 34.38 26.30 16.39
N PRO A 344 33.60 25.69 17.30
CA PRO A 344 32.46 26.33 17.95
C PRO A 344 32.77 27.66 18.66
N GLU A 345 33.93 27.77 19.30
CA GLU A 345 34.28 28.95 20.10
C GLU A 345 34.64 30.16 19.22
N GLU A 346 35.06 29.93 17.97
CA GLU A 346 35.50 30.98 17.06
C GLU A 346 34.39 31.51 16.15
N ARG A 347 33.29 30.77 15.97
CA ARG A 347 32.20 31.19 15.06
C ARG A 347 31.69 32.60 15.36
N ALA A 348 31.50 32.93 16.64
CA ALA A 348 31.04 34.26 17.06
C ALA A 348 32.08 35.37 16.80
N LEU A 349 33.38 35.04 16.86
CA LEU A 349 34.47 35.96 16.55
C LEU A 349 34.61 36.17 15.03
N VAL A 350 34.50 35.10 14.24
CA VAL A 350 34.50 35.17 12.77
C VAL A 350 33.30 36.00 12.28
N ALA A 351 32.11 35.75 12.83
CA ALA A 351 30.93 36.56 12.55
C ALA A 351 31.14 38.05 12.90
N SER A 352 31.78 38.32 14.06
CA SER A 352 32.15 39.68 14.48
C SER A 352 33.04 40.37 13.44
N VAL A 353 34.07 39.69 12.92
CA VAL A 353 34.97 40.25 11.90
C VAL A 353 34.22 40.61 10.62
N PHE A 354 33.39 39.70 10.09
CA PHE A 354 32.64 39.98 8.87
C PHE A 354 31.64 41.13 9.06
N LEU A 355 30.92 41.18 10.19
CA LEU A 355 30.01 42.29 10.50
C LEU A 355 30.75 43.63 10.64
N ASN A 356 31.91 43.63 11.30
CA ASN A 356 32.74 44.83 11.42
C ASN A 356 33.25 45.32 10.07
N ARG A 357 33.66 44.40 9.18
CA ARG A 357 34.07 44.73 7.80
C ARG A 357 32.91 45.31 7.00
N LEU A 358 31.73 44.67 7.04
CA LEU A 358 30.52 45.17 6.38
C LEU A 358 30.18 46.59 6.84
N LYS A 359 30.19 46.83 8.15
CA LYS A 359 29.91 48.15 8.74
C LYS A 359 30.91 49.22 8.27
N LYS A 360 32.16 48.84 7.97
CA LYS A 360 33.21 49.75 7.47
C LYS A 360 33.27 49.84 5.93
N GLY A 361 32.43 49.10 5.21
CA GLY A 361 32.51 49.02 3.75
C GLY A 361 33.79 48.35 3.24
N MET A 362 34.43 47.52 4.07
CA MET A 362 35.63 46.76 3.67
C MET A 362 35.24 45.51 2.89
N PRO A 363 36.05 45.09 1.88
CA PRO A 363 35.89 43.78 1.26
C PRO A 363 35.95 42.65 2.31
N LEU A 364 35.09 41.65 2.17
CA LEU A 364 35.05 40.53 3.13
C LEU A 364 36.26 39.62 2.97
N ALA A 365 36.79 39.50 1.75
CA ALA A 365 37.99 38.72 1.40
C ALA A 365 37.97 37.31 2.03
N SER A 366 36.91 36.55 1.72
CA SER A 366 36.72 35.18 2.20
C SER A 366 36.94 34.19 1.06
N ASP A 367 37.89 33.28 1.23
CA ASP A 367 38.24 32.25 0.24
C ASP A 367 37.04 31.35 -0.12
N PRO A 368 36.23 30.88 0.84
CA PRO A 368 35.01 30.12 0.53
C PRO A 368 34.08 30.74 -0.51
N THR A 369 33.97 32.07 -0.57
CA THR A 369 33.08 32.71 -1.54
C THR A 369 33.64 32.60 -2.96
N ILE A 370 34.96 32.72 -3.12
CA ILE A 370 35.62 32.50 -4.42
C ILE A 370 35.46 31.04 -4.83
N ILE A 371 35.76 30.11 -3.92
CA ILE A 371 35.69 28.67 -4.17
C ILE A 371 34.29 28.27 -4.68
N TYR A 372 33.23 28.81 -4.06
CA TYR A 372 31.86 28.58 -4.49
C TYR A 372 31.57 29.04 -5.93
N GLY A 373 32.24 30.11 -6.38
CA GLY A 373 32.13 30.63 -7.74
C GLY A 373 32.92 29.84 -8.79
N ILE A 374 33.83 28.96 -8.40
CA ILE A 374 34.69 28.18 -9.31
C ILE A 374 34.09 26.79 -9.56
N PRO A 375 33.69 26.47 -10.80
CA PRO A 375 33.26 25.12 -11.15
C PRO A 375 34.42 24.13 -11.00
N ASN A 376 34.16 22.97 -10.39
CA ASN A 376 35.14 21.87 -10.24
C ASN A 376 36.46 22.30 -9.55
N PHE A 377 36.35 23.04 -8.45
CA PHE A 377 37.52 23.48 -7.68
C PHE A 377 38.44 22.31 -7.32
N ASN A 378 39.73 22.45 -7.65
CA ASN A 378 40.74 21.39 -7.53
C ASN A 378 41.41 21.36 -6.13
N GLY A 379 40.93 22.16 -5.18
CA GLY A 379 41.49 22.26 -3.83
C GLY A 379 42.61 23.30 -3.68
N ASN A 380 43.06 23.95 -4.76
CA ASN A 380 44.13 24.93 -4.70
C ASN A 380 43.69 26.28 -5.29
N LEU A 381 43.63 27.30 -4.43
CA LEU A 381 43.31 28.67 -4.83
C LEU A 381 44.55 29.35 -5.39
N THR A 382 44.49 29.83 -6.63
CA THR A 382 45.60 30.54 -7.26
C THR A 382 45.47 32.05 -7.09
N HIS A 383 46.57 32.80 -7.24
CA HIS A 383 46.51 34.26 -7.27
C HIS A 383 45.59 34.78 -8.40
N GLN A 384 45.52 34.05 -9.52
CA GLN A 384 44.62 34.41 -10.61
C GLN A 384 43.15 34.34 -10.17
N ASP A 385 42.76 33.31 -9.41
CA ASP A 385 41.41 33.15 -8.87
C ASP A 385 41.02 34.32 -7.96
N LEU A 386 41.96 34.78 -7.12
CA LEU A 386 41.76 35.94 -6.22
C LEU A 386 41.48 37.24 -6.98
N THR A 387 42.13 37.42 -8.13
CA THR A 387 42.05 38.66 -8.94
C THR A 387 41.01 38.61 -10.05
N THR A 388 40.40 37.45 -10.32
CA THR A 388 39.42 37.30 -11.39
C THR A 388 38.06 37.84 -10.96
N PRO A 389 37.46 38.81 -11.68
CA PRO A 389 36.14 39.32 -11.35
C PRO A 389 35.07 38.23 -11.45
N GLY A 390 34.19 38.16 -10.45
CA GLY A 390 33.06 37.24 -10.43
C GLY A 390 32.07 37.59 -9.33
N PRO A 391 30.80 37.17 -9.42
CA PRO A 391 29.73 37.61 -8.52
C PRO A 391 29.93 37.19 -7.05
N TYR A 392 30.77 36.17 -6.80
CA TYR A 392 31.10 35.69 -5.45
C TYR A 392 32.52 36.06 -5.00
N ASN A 393 33.27 36.81 -5.80
CA ASN A 393 34.62 37.23 -5.41
C ASN A 393 34.55 38.42 -4.43
N THR A 394 34.65 38.13 -3.14
CA THR A 394 34.59 39.11 -2.05
C THR A 394 35.93 39.83 -1.76
N TYR A 395 36.98 39.52 -2.53
CA TYR A 395 38.21 40.32 -2.54
C TYR A 395 38.05 41.57 -3.40
N ILE A 396 37.21 41.50 -4.44
CA ILE A 396 37.00 42.57 -5.41
C ILE A 396 35.69 43.31 -5.12
N ASN A 397 34.61 42.57 -4.86
CA ASN A 397 33.30 43.14 -4.59
C ASN A 397 33.12 43.38 -3.09
N ALA A 398 32.90 44.64 -2.70
CA ALA A 398 32.54 44.98 -1.33
C ALA A 398 31.09 44.56 -1.02
N GLY A 399 30.83 44.20 0.23
CA GLY A 399 29.51 43.73 0.67
C GLY A 399 29.35 42.20 0.63
N LEU A 400 28.12 41.75 0.84
CA LEU A 400 27.76 40.33 0.81
C LEU A 400 27.58 39.83 -0.63
N PRO A 401 27.89 38.55 -0.92
CA PRO A 401 27.49 37.94 -2.17
C PRO A 401 25.96 37.87 -2.29
N SER A 402 25.46 37.81 -3.53
CA SER A 402 24.02 37.87 -3.82
C SER A 402 23.24 36.64 -3.34
N THR A 403 23.91 35.52 -3.06
CA THR A 403 23.31 34.33 -2.47
C THR A 403 24.23 33.73 -1.40
N PRO A 404 23.70 32.91 -0.48
CA PRO A 404 24.51 32.06 0.38
C PRO A 404 25.42 31.14 -0.45
N ILE A 405 26.52 30.69 0.14
CA ILE A 405 27.51 29.81 -0.52
C ILE A 405 27.45 28.36 -0.01
N SER A 406 26.54 28.09 0.93
CA SER A 406 26.26 26.76 1.49
C SER A 406 24.99 26.82 2.34
N ASN A 407 24.55 25.67 2.86
CA ASN A 407 23.46 25.54 3.81
C ASN A 407 24.02 25.52 5.25
N PRO A 408 23.89 26.62 6.03
CA PRO A 408 24.49 26.73 7.36
C PRO A 408 23.72 25.95 8.42
N GLY A 409 24.44 25.52 9.46
CA GLY A 409 23.86 24.95 10.67
C GLY A 409 23.23 26.00 11.59
N GLU A 410 22.58 25.52 12.67
CA GLU A 410 22.03 26.39 13.70
C GLU A 410 23.12 27.24 14.38
N ALA A 411 24.30 26.65 14.61
CA ALA A 411 25.41 27.32 15.30
C ALA A 411 25.92 28.54 14.53
N SER A 412 26.02 28.45 13.20
CA SER A 412 26.49 29.56 12.35
C SER A 412 25.44 30.67 12.23
N LEU A 413 24.14 30.32 12.14
CA LEU A 413 23.05 31.29 12.21
C LEU A 413 23.04 32.03 13.56
N ARG A 414 23.24 31.29 14.66
CA ARG A 414 23.34 31.87 16.01
C ARG A 414 24.53 32.82 16.12
N ALA A 415 25.69 32.46 15.58
CA ALA A 415 26.88 33.31 15.62
C ALA A 415 26.69 34.66 14.91
N VAL A 416 25.87 34.70 13.85
CA VAL A 416 25.55 35.96 13.15
C VAL A 416 24.57 36.83 13.94
N LEU A 417 23.57 36.23 14.59
CA LEU A 417 22.54 36.95 15.35
C LEU A 417 23.00 37.38 16.75
N TYR A 418 23.96 36.64 17.30
CA TYR A 418 24.59 36.87 18.59
C TYR A 418 26.12 36.84 18.43
N PRO A 419 26.70 37.80 17.68
CA PRO A 419 28.13 37.83 17.45
C PRO A 419 28.88 38.25 18.71
N ALA A 420 30.17 37.94 18.77
CA ALA A 420 31.04 38.49 19.81
C ALA A 420 31.19 40.00 19.61
N GLU A 421 31.16 40.77 20.70
CA GLU A 421 31.41 42.21 20.64
C GLU A 421 32.91 42.49 20.63
N THR A 422 33.48 42.66 19.43
CA THR A 422 34.92 42.90 19.25
C THR A 422 35.16 43.98 18.21
N ARG A 423 36.40 44.47 18.13
CA ARG A 423 36.85 45.39 17.08
C ARG A 423 37.70 44.69 16.03
N TYR A 424 37.73 43.35 16.03
CA TYR A 424 38.54 42.59 15.10
C TYR A 424 38.09 42.84 13.67
N LEU A 425 39.08 43.01 12.78
CA LEU A 425 38.92 43.22 11.35
C LEU A 425 39.65 42.17 10.54
N TYR A 426 40.49 41.34 11.16
CA TYR A 426 41.30 40.35 10.48
C TYR A 426 41.38 39.09 11.32
N PHE A 427 41.54 37.95 10.65
CA PHE A 427 41.94 36.71 11.28
C PHE A 427 42.85 35.92 10.33
N VAL A 428 43.70 35.06 10.90
CA VAL A 428 44.57 34.15 10.14
C VAL A 428 44.62 32.81 10.84
N SER A 429 44.62 31.72 10.07
CA SER A 429 44.73 30.37 10.61
C SER A 429 46.07 30.18 11.34
N LYS A 430 46.01 29.54 12.50
CA LYS A 430 47.17 29.08 13.29
C LYS A 430 47.66 27.68 12.87
N ASN A 431 47.09 27.09 11.82
CA ASN A 431 47.38 25.73 11.30
C ASN A 431 47.08 24.57 12.28
N ASN A 432 46.35 24.83 13.36
CA ASN A 432 45.90 23.83 14.34
C ASN A 432 44.36 23.76 14.44
N GLY A 433 43.64 24.31 13.46
CA GLY A 433 42.18 24.40 13.47
C GLY A 433 41.60 25.63 14.21
N THR A 434 42.46 26.55 14.67
CA THR A 434 42.06 27.82 15.30
C THR A 434 42.68 29.02 14.59
N HIS A 435 42.25 30.23 14.96
CA HIS A 435 42.63 31.49 14.33
C HIS A 435 43.25 32.49 15.32
N GLN A 436 44.11 33.35 14.80
CA GLN A 436 44.57 34.56 15.47
C GLN A 436 43.76 35.75 14.93
N PHE A 437 43.02 36.43 15.80
CA PHE A 437 42.26 37.63 15.47
C PHE A 437 43.10 38.90 15.67
N SER A 438 42.85 39.94 14.88
CA SER A 438 43.57 41.21 14.92
C SER A 438 42.67 42.39 14.58
N GLU A 439 42.92 43.54 15.22
CA GLU A 439 42.16 44.77 14.98
C GLU A 439 42.78 45.59 13.85
N THR A 440 44.11 45.51 13.70
CA THR A 440 44.86 46.27 12.69
C THR A 440 45.54 45.38 11.67
N GLU A 441 45.77 45.94 10.49
CA GLU A 441 46.49 45.27 9.41
C GLU A 441 47.94 44.95 9.81
N THR A 442 48.60 45.83 10.59
CA THR A 442 49.97 45.60 11.07
C THR A 442 50.04 44.39 12.02
N GLU A 443 49.08 44.23 12.92
CA GLU A 443 48.95 43.04 13.78
C GLU A 443 48.70 41.79 12.95
N HIS A 444 47.81 41.88 11.96
CA HIS A 444 47.51 40.78 11.06
C HIS A 444 48.75 40.30 10.30
N PHE A 445 49.52 41.20 9.68
CA PHE A 445 50.76 40.81 8.98
C PHE A 445 51.83 40.25 9.90
N ARG A 446 51.86 40.65 11.18
CA ARG A 446 52.71 40.01 12.18
C ARG A 446 52.26 38.57 12.44
N ALA A 447 50.95 38.36 12.62
CA ALA A 447 50.38 37.03 12.81
C ALA A 447 50.58 36.12 11.58
N VAL A 448 50.39 36.64 10.36
CA VAL A 448 50.64 35.90 9.11
C VAL A 448 52.09 35.42 9.07
N ARG A 449 53.07 36.29 9.35
CA ARG A 449 54.48 35.88 9.40
C ARG A 449 54.77 34.83 10.47
N GLN A 450 54.07 34.88 11.60
CA GLN A 450 54.23 33.92 12.69
C GLN A 450 53.66 32.55 12.33
N TYR A 451 52.45 32.48 11.78
CA TYR A 451 51.72 31.21 11.60
C TYR A 451 51.84 30.62 10.19
N GLN A 452 52.02 31.43 9.15
CA GLN A 452 52.01 30.98 7.75
C GLN A 452 53.41 30.84 7.13
N SER A 453 54.49 31.10 7.90
CA SER A 453 55.86 30.94 7.40
C SER A 453 56.21 29.46 7.11
N PRO A 454 56.94 29.14 6.03
CA PRO A 454 57.24 27.76 5.59
C PRO A 454 57.96 26.87 6.62
N HIS A 455 58.56 27.46 7.66
CA HIS A 455 59.30 26.74 8.70
C HIS A 455 58.40 26.12 9.79
N GLY A 456 57.08 26.34 9.74
CA GLY A 456 56.11 25.82 10.71
C GLY A 456 55.43 24.50 10.33
N ARG A 457 55.75 23.89 9.19
CA ARG A 457 55.26 22.54 8.82
C ARG A 457 56.02 21.45 9.59
N HIS A 458 56.02 21.51 10.92
CA HIS A 458 56.37 20.34 11.71
C HIS A 458 55.12 19.49 11.91
N SER A 459 55.15 18.34 11.24
CA SER A 459 54.29 17.20 11.53
C SER A 459 54.22 16.96 13.04
N GLU A 460 53.05 17.16 13.64
CA GLU A 460 52.69 16.44 14.85
C GLU A 460 52.47 14.97 14.48
N THR A 461 53.59 14.26 14.29
CA THR A 461 53.61 12.83 14.61
C THR A 461 53.90 12.77 16.10
N LEU A 462 52.88 12.41 16.88
CA LEU A 462 53.02 12.07 18.29
C LEU A 462 54.18 11.09 18.46
N PRO A 463 55.15 11.33 19.36
CA PRO A 463 56.19 10.36 19.64
C PRO A 463 55.56 9.13 20.29
N THR A 464 55.64 8.00 19.59
CA THR A 464 55.38 6.68 20.19
C THR A 464 56.46 6.43 21.25
N ALA A 465 56.02 6.22 22.49
CA ALA A 465 56.89 5.88 23.60
C ALA A 465 57.61 4.54 23.34
N PRO A 466 58.86 4.37 23.82
CA PRO A 466 59.66 3.19 23.53
C PRO A 466 59.11 1.94 24.22
N ARG A 467 59.04 0.86 23.46
CA ARG A 467 58.81 -0.51 23.96
C ARG A 467 59.95 -0.92 24.90
N THR A 468 59.60 -1.64 25.96
CA THR A 468 60.50 -2.51 26.72
C THR A 468 59.71 -3.72 27.25
N PRO A 469 60.38 -4.86 27.49
CA PRO A 469 61.06 -5.74 26.54
C PRO A 469 60.13 -6.80 25.95
#